data_AF-A0AAW2E0U4-F1
#
_entry.id   AF-A0AAW2E0U4-F1
#
_cell.length_a   1.000
_cell.length_b   1.000
_cell.length_c   1.000
_cell.angle_alpha   90.00
_cell.angle_beta   90.00
_cell.angle_gamma   90.00
#
_symmetry.space_group_name_H-M   'P 1'
#
loop_
_entity.id
_entity.type
_entity.pdbx_description
1 polymer ?
#
loop_
_entity_poly.entity_id
_entity_poly.type
_entity_poly.pdbx_seq_one_letter_code
_entity_poly.pdbx_strand_id
1 'polypeptide(L)'
;MTFLLPFPSHNTSTLSFSLSFPTTKPTVPPPLPLPLVSLSQPLRQLLHIRKSNTFNFKCGAVADIKAATSLDQSEEDNKVLVGPSSEEERVVVNYDWTEEWYPLYLTQNLPDDAPLGLTVFDKQVVLYKDGNGLIHCYEDRCPHRLAKLSEGQLIDGRIECLYHGWQFEGDGKCVKIPQLPANAKIPRSACLRKYEVRDSQGVVWVWLSQKTPPNLDKLPWFENFARPGFQDTSTTHELPYDHSVLLENLMDPAHIPISHDRTDWTARREDAQPLSFEVAERTDRGFAGWWGKASDQPLPNFLRFEAPCVLQNNRELVDEKGVKHYFTGLFLCRPTGQGKSMVIVRFGGTKRSPIANFFPKWYFHQNAGKVFEQDMGFLSSQNEVLMKEKVPTKDLYINLKSSDTWVAEYRKWIDKVGHGMPYHFGHSTISLPKQPAVIEHAPAGLVAGFSASFPAKGGIGTMHAPNVVNRYFRHVVHCKGCRTVIKAFQAWKNALSATTIALITLAILVSARQWKAILLVLAAVSSAGVYGCSTAIAMNTTNFIRTHRRL
;
A
#
# COMPACT_ATOMS: atom_id res chain seq x y z
N MET A 1 -49.27 26.78 -9.88
CA MET A 1 -50.03 25.93 -10.83
C MET A 1 -49.10 24.76 -11.17
N THR A 2 -48.88 23.74 -10.35
CA THR A 2 -49.77 22.88 -9.52
C THR A 2 -50.79 22.12 -10.35
N PHE A 3 -50.55 20.81 -10.53
CA PHE A 3 -51.47 19.64 -10.49
C PHE A 3 -50.64 18.43 -10.99
N LEU A 4 -50.09 17.53 -10.15
CA LEU A 4 -50.67 16.45 -9.31
C LEU A 4 -51.08 15.16 -10.07
N LEU A 5 -50.25 14.11 -9.86
CA LEU A 5 -50.56 12.69 -9.56
C LEU A 5 -51.12 11.76 -10.68
N PRO A 6 -51.01 10.40 -10.58
CA PRO A 6 -50.74 9.58 -9.38
C PRO A 6 -49.69 8.44 -9.46
N PHE A 7 -49.30 8.00 -8.25
CA PHE A 7 -48.58 6.77 -7.89
C PHE A 7 -49.33 5.48 -8.22
N PRO A 8 -48.62 4.33 -8.28
CA PRO A 8 -49.12 3.10 -7.67
C PRO A 8 -48.16 2.45 -6.67
N SER A 9 -48.73 2.21 -5.49
CA SER A 9 -48.54 1.16 -4.47
C SER A 9 -47.31 0.22 -4.49
N HIS A 10 -46.66 0.20 -3.32
CA HIS A 10 -45.82 -0.85 -2.76
C HIS A 10 -46.44 -2.25 -2.82
N ASN A 11 -45.59 -3.26 -3.09
CA ASN A 11 -45.81 -4.62 -2.63
C ASN A 11 -44.45 -5.24 -2.24
N THR A 12 -44.17 -5.24 -0.93
CA THR A 12 -43.00 -5.88 -0.33
C THR A 12 -43.41 -7.26 0.20
N SER A 13 -43.04 -8.32 -0.52
CA SER A 13 -43.14 -9.71 -0.05
C SER A 13 -41.85 -10.11 0.66
N THR A 14 -41.85 -10.00 1.99
CA THR A 14 -40.83 -10.55 2.88
C THR A 14 -41.11 -12.02 3.16
N LEU A 15 -40.26 -12.92 2.68
CA LEU A 15 -40.23 -14.33 3.08
C LEU A 15 -39.51 -14.46 4.42
N SER A 16 -40.26 -14.78 5.47
CA SER A 16 -39.76 -15.08 6.81
C SER A 16 -39.39 -16.56 6.92
N PHE A 17 -38.09 -16.86 7.02
CA PHE A 17 -37.60 -18.18 7.44
C PHE A 17 -37.43 -18.21 8.96
N SER A 18 -38.25 -19.01 9.63
CA SER A 18 -38.18 -19.33 11.05
C SER A 18 -37.17 -20.46 11.28
N LEU A 19 -36.02 -20.14 11.88
CA LEU A 19 -35.04 -21.11 12.39
C LEU A 19 -35.14 -21.17 13.92
N SER A 20 -35.56 -22.31 14.44
CA SER A 20 -35.67 -22.62 15.87
C SER A 20 -34.31 -23.10 16.40
N PHE A 21 -33.76 -22.41 17.40
CA PHE A 21 -32.55 -22.84 18.12
C PHE A 21 -32.92 -23.62 19.39
N PRO A 22 -32.32 -24.80 19.66
CA PRO A 22 -32.37 -25.42 20.98
C PRO A 22 -31.32 -24.80 21.91
N THR A 23 -31.78 -24.35 23.07
CA THR A 23 -30.97 -23.84 24.18
C THR A 23 -30.45 -24.98 25.06
N THR A 24 -29.13 -25.15 25.14
CA THR A 24 -28.48 -25.95 26.20
C THR A 24 -27.29 -25.17 26.78
N LYS A 25 -27.40 -24.76 28.05
CA LYS A 25 -26.33 -24.16 28.84
C LYS A 25 -25.38 -25.25 29.37
N PRO A 26 -24.05 -25.07 29.34
CA PRO A 26 -23.14 -25.87 30.13
C PRO A 26 -22.94 -25.27 31.53
N THR A 27 -23.18 -26.08 32.56
CA THR A 27 -22.93 -25.80 33.99
C THR A 27 -21.48 -26.15 34.36
N VAL A 28 -20.79 -25.22 35.03
CA VAL A 28 -19.44 -25.38 35.61
C VAL A 28 -19.55 -25.58 37.13
N PRO A 29 -18.88 -26.57 37.75
CA PRO A 29 -18.84 -26.73 39.20
C PRO A 29 -17.68 -25.95 39.88
N PRO A 30 -17.78 -25.63 41.19
CA PRO A 30 -16.87 -24.70 41.90
C PRO A 30 -15.60 -25.37 42.48
N PRO A 31 -14.59 -24.60 42.92
CA PRO A 31 -13.33 -25.13 43.46
C PRO A 31 -13.38 -25.39 44.98
N LEU A 32 -12.51 -26.29 45.46
CA LEU A 32 -12.28 -26.58 46.88
C LEU A 32 -10.75 -26.57 47.20
N PRO A 33 -10.34 -26.39 48.48
CA PRO A 33 -9.28 -25.46 48.86
C PRO A 33 -7.91 -26.08 49.21
N LEU A 34 -6.91 -25.19 49.28
CA LEU A 34 -5.52 -25.40 49.74
C LEU A 34 -5.41 -25.71 51.25
N PRO A 35 -4.31 -26.35 51.70
CA PRO A 35 -3.78 -26.17 53.04
C PRO A 35 -2.44 -25.39 53.06
N LEU A 36 -2.29 -24.59 54.12
CA LEU A 36 -1.11 -23.84 54.57
C LEU A 36 -0.24 -24.70 55.53
N VAL A 37 0.90 -24.14 55.98
CA VAL A 37 1.84 -24.53 57.07
C VAL A 37 3.18 -25.06 56.51
N SER A 38 4.40 -24.65 56.92
CA SER A 38 4.93 -23.68 57.91
C SER A 38 6.41 -23.41 57.63
N LEU A 39 6.87 -22.24 58.08
CA LEU A 39 8.26 -21.76 58.20
C LEU A 39 9.26 -22.74 58.85
N SER A 40 10.52 -22.68 58.41
CA SER A 40 11.67 -22.42 59.31
C SER A 40 12.97 -22.15 58.51
N GLN A 41 13.60 -21.02 58.84
CA GLN A 41 15.02 -20.69 58.66
C GLN A 41 15.72 -20.94 60.02
N PRO A 42 17.06 -21.09 60.15
CA PRO A 42 17.96 -19.92 60.05
C PRO A 42 19.47 -20.12 59.75
N LEU A 43 20.08 -18.98 59.37
CA LEU A 43 21.42 -18.41 59.67
C LEU A 43 22.67 -19.30 59.80
N ARG A 44 23.78 -18.83 59.19
CA ARG A 44 24.93 -18.14 59.86
C ARG A 44 26.05 -17.83 58.84
N GLN A 45 26.47 -16.56 58.68
CA GLN A 45 27.67 -15.92 59.26
C GLN A 45 28.99 -16.35 58.55
N LEU A 46 30.01 -15.53 58.25
CA LEU A 46 30.38 -14.14 58.62
C LEU A 46 31.80 -13.84 58.06
N LEU A 47 32.17 -12.55 58.06
CA LEU A 47 33.52 -11.95 58.30
C LEU A 47 34.49 -11.91 57.09
N HIS A 48 34.81 -10.73 56.54
CA HIS A 48 35.79 -9.70 57.01
C HIS A 48 37.03 -9.74 56.07
N ILE A 49 37.82 -8.70 55.74
CA ILE A 49 38.02 -7.35 56.28
C ILE A 49 38.99 -6.56 55.34
N ARG A 50 38.86 -5.22 55.35
CA ARG A 50 39.85 -4.12 55.11
C ARG A 50 40.56 -4.00 53.75
N LYS A 51 40.44 -2.85 53.04
CA LYS A 51 41.07 -1.51 53.25
C LYS A 51 42.61 -1.60 53.13
N SER A 52 43.35 -0.77 52.38
CA SER A 52 43.21 0.64 52.00
C SER A 52 44.32 1.07 51.01
N ASN A 53 44.09 2.18 50.29
CA ASN A 53 45.06 3.23 49.86
C ASN A 53 46.19 2.83 48.86
N THR A 54 46.63 3.60 47.86
CA THR A 54 46.70 5.05 47.64
C THR A 54 47.11 5.32 46.18
N PHE A 55 46.60 6.42 45.59
CA PHE A 55 47.15 7.32 44.55
C PHE A 55 48.39 6.89 43.72
N ASN A 56 48.33 6.93 42.38
CA ASN A 56 48.57 8.13 41.54
C ASN A 56 48.53 7.84 40.03
N PHE A 57 48.24 8.89 39.26
CA PHE A 57 48.04 8.97 37.82
C PHE A 57 49.19 8.46 36.91
N LYS A 58 48.83 7.84 35.76
CA LYS A 58 49.06 8.39 34.41
C LYS A 58 48.46 7.54 33.28
N CYS A 59 48.12 8.26 32.22
CA CYS A 59 47.37 7.89 31.02
C CYS A 59 48.07 6.86 30.12
N GLY A 60 47.28 6.06 29.41
CA GLY A 60 47.75 5.19 28.33
C GLY A 60 46.72 4.09 28.03
N ALA A 61 45.73 4.40 27.19
CA ALA A 61 44.72 3.43 26.76
C ALA A 61 45.35 2.45 25.77
N VAL A 62 45.56 1.21 26.20
CA VAL A 62 45.80 0.04 25.34
C VAL A 62 44.95 -1.10 25.88
N ALA A 63 44.22 -1.75 24.98
CA ALA A 63 43.43 -2.94 25.23
C ALA A 63 44.32 -4.10 25.68
N ASP A 64 43.85 -4.88 26.66
CA ASP A 64 44.40 -6.19 26.95
C ASP A 64 43.29 -7.23 27.09
N ILE A 65 43.46 -8.28 26.29
CA ILE A 65 42.73 -9.54 26.34
C ILE A 65 43.52 -10.45 27.28
N LYS A 66 42.89 -10.98 28.35
CA LYS A 66 42.88 -12.43 28.66
C LYS A 66 42.21 -12.76 30.01
N ALA A 67 41.21 -13.65 29.90
CA ALA A 67 40.94 -14.86 30.68
C ALA A 67 40.79 -14.79 32.21
N ALA A 68 39.92 -15.54 32.88
CA ALA A 68 38.74 -16.35 32.59
C ALA A 68 38.34 -16.95 33.96
N THR A 69 37.06 -16.96 34.35
CA THR A 69 36.32 -18.16 34.84
C THR A 69 34.93 -17.83 35.41
N SER A 70 33.94 -18.40 34.72
CA SER A 70 32.66 -18.98 35.19
C SER A 70 31.82 -18.23 36.24
N LEU A 71 30.74 -17.59 35.77
CA LEU A 71 29.41 -17.69 36.40
C LEU A 71 28.32 -17.60 35.31
N ASP A 72 27.73 -18.76 35.05
CA ASP A 72 26.39 -19.07 34.54
C ASP A 72 25.48 -17.88 34.19
N GLN A 73 25.39 -17.56 32.89
CA GLN A 73 24.32 -16.75 32.31
C GLN A 73 23.95 -17.35 30.94
N SER A 74 22.66 -17.60 30.78
CA SER A 74 21.98 -18.16 29.62
C SER A 74 22.38 -17.49 28.29
N GLU A 75 23.21 -18.16 27.49
CA GLU A 75 23.52 -17.82 26.09
C GLU A 75 22.37 -18.21 25.14
N GLU A 76 21.23 -17.51 25.20
CA GLU A 76 20.14 -17.71 24.23
C GLU A 76 19.63 -16.43 23.53
N ASP A 77 20.35 -15.31 23.65
CA ASP A 77 19.92 -14.03 23.09
C ASP A 77 20.56 -13.74 21.70
N ASN A 78 19.69 -13.50 20.71
CA ASN A 78 19.99 -12.99 19.35
C ASN A 78 20.71 -13.93 18.37
N LYS A 79 20.31 -15.20 18.26
CA LYS A 79 20.72 -16.04 17.12
C LYS A 79 20.25 -15.43 15.79
N VAL A 80 21.18 -15.19 14.86
CA VAL A 80 20.89 -15.00 13.43
C VAL A 80 19.98 -16.14 13.01
N LEU A 81 18.94 -15.85 12.22
CA LEU A 81 18.16 -16.89 11.55
C LEU A 81 19.06 -17.48 10.45
N VAL A 82 20.08 -18.24 10.85
CA VAL A 82 20.86 -19.06 9.94
C VAL A 82 19.85 -20.05 9.35
N GLY A 83 19.78 -20.10 8.02
CA GLY A 83 18.81 -20.89 7.27
C GLY A 83 18.72 -22.33 7.79
N PRO A 84 17.61 -23.04 7.50
CA PRO A 84 17.29 -24.31 8.15
C PRO A 84 18.51 -25.25 8.15
N SER A 85 18.97 -25.62 9.35
CA SER A 85 19.91 -26.72 9.55
C SER A 85 19.25 -28.00 9.06
N SER A 86 19.94 -28.73 8.18
CA SER A 86 19.61 -30.06 7.65
C SER A 86 18.23 -30.21 6.97
N GLU A 87 18.25 -30.35 5.64
CA GLU A 87 17.33 -31.20 4.85
C GLU A 87 15.86 -31.26 5.31
N GLU A 88 15.22 -30.12 5.61
CA GLU A 88 13.76 -30.06 5.56
C GLU A 88 13.36 -30.30 4.09
N GLU A 89 12.71 -31.43 3.84
CA GLU A 89 12.18 -31.83 2.55
C GLU A 89 11.39 -30.66 1.95
N ARG A 90 11.81 -30.15 0.79
CA ARG A 90 11.20 -28.96 0.18
C ARG A 90 9.76 -29.27 -0.19
N VAL A 91 8.82 -28.85 0.66
CA VAL A 91 7.40 -28.94 0.36
C VAL A 91 7.09 -27.95 -0.76
N VAL A 92 6.81 -28.48 -1.95
CA VAL A 92 6.38 -27.70 -3.12
C VAL A 92 4.86 -27.79 -3.21
N VAL A 93 4.17 -26.65 -3.29
CA VAL A 93 2.71 -26.61 -3.41
C VAL A 93 2.32 -26.15 -4.79
N ASN A 94 1.55 -26.95 -5.52
CA ASN A 94 1.05 -26.56 -6.82
C ASN A 94 0.29 -25.22 -6.74
N TYR A 95 0.89 -24.19 -7.33
CA TYR A 95 0.39 -22.83 -7.29
C TYR A 95 0.31 -22.32 -8.73
N ASP A 96 -0.81 -21.72 -9.11
CA ASP A 96 -0.95 -21.01 -10.37
C ASP A 96 -1.32 -19.57 -10.04
N TRP A 97 -0.39 -18.65 -10.32
CA TRP A 97 -0.60 -17.23 -10.07
C TRP A 97 -1.85 -16.69 -10.78
N THR A 98 -2.30 -17.28 -11.90
CA THR A 98 -3.50 -16.82 -12.60
C THR A 98 -4.81 -17.24 -11.93
N GLU A 99 -4.75 -18.23 -11.02
CA GLU A 99 -5.87 -18.72 -10.22
C GLU A 99 -5.97 -18.03 -8.86
N GLU A 100 -5.70 -16.73 -8.84
CA GLU A 100 -5.72 -15.89 -7.66
C GLU A 100 -6.45 -14.57 -7.94
N TRP A 101 -6.99 -13.96 -6.88
CA TRP A 101 -7.59 -12.64 -6.95
C TRP A 101 -6.53 -11.55 -6.72
N TYR A 102 -6.26 -10.75 -7.76
CA TYR A 102 -5.38 -9.58 -7.62
C TYR A 102 -6.18 -8.29 -7.43
N PRO A 103 -5.73 -7.41 -6.52
CA PRO A 103 -6.30 -6.08 -6.40
C PRO A 103 -5.91 -5.25 -7.63
N LEU A 104 -6.90 -4.80 -8.40
CA LEU A 104 -6.66 -3.94 -9.56
C LEU A 104 -6.64 -2.47 -9.18
N TYR A 105 -7.67 -2.00 -8.47
CA TYR A 105 -7.86 -0.58 -8.25
C TYR A 105 -8.88 -0.27 -7.15
N LEU A 106 -8.86 0.95 -6.63
CA LEU A 106 -9.93 1.44 -5.74
C LEU A 106 -11.16 1.79 -6.57
N THR A 107 -12.31 1.21 -6.23
CA THR A 107 -13.59 1.41 -6.96
C THR A 107 -13.94 2.89 -7.11
N GLN A 108 -13.77 3.67 -6.03
CA GLN A 108 -14.05 5.11 -6.00
C GLN A 108 -13.17 5.95 -6.96
N ASN A 109 -12.02 5.41 -7.38
CA ASN A 109 -11.09 6.10 -8.26
C ASN A 109 -11.25 5.68 -9.73
N LEU A 110 -12.01 4.62 -10.01
CA LEU A 110 -12.27 4.15 -11.38
C LEU A 110 -12.98 5.26 -12.18
N PRO A 111 -12.44 5.68 -13.34
CA PRO A 111 -13.09 6.68 -14.18
C PRO A 111 -14.52 6.29 -14.53
N ASP A 112 -15.39 7.28 -14.60
CA ASP A 112 -16.81 7.08 -14.90
C ASP A 112 -17.07 7.11 -16.42
N ASP A 113 -16.15 7.68 -17.20
CA ASP A 113 -16.31 8.05 -18.62
C ASP A 113 -15.14 7.60 -19.51
N ALA A 114 -14.19 6.82 -18.99
CA ALA A 114 -13.02 6.39 -19.73
C ALA A 114 -12.57 4.97 -19.34
N PRO A 115 -12.01 4.19 -20.27
CA PRO A 115 -11.33 2.94 -19.94
C PRO A 115 -10.02 3.22 -19.20
N LEU A 116 -9.61 2.29 -18.33
CA LEU A 116 -8.40 2.36 -17.54
C LEU A 116 -7.52 1.13 -17.84
N GLY A 117 -6.37 1.36 -18.48
CA GLY A 117 -5.35 0.34 -18.72
C GLY A 117 -4.55 0.06 -17.45
N LEU A 118 -4.38 -1.21 -17.10
CA LEU A 118 -3.64 -1.70 -15.94
C LEU A 118 -2.83 -2.94 -16.34
N THR A 119 -1.95 -3.41 -15.46
CA THR A 119 -1.13 -4.60 -15.71
C THR A 119 -1.03 -5.48 -14.47
N VAL A 120 -1.04 -6.80 -14.67
CA VAL A 120 -0.69 -7.81 -13.65
C VAL A 120 0.36 -8.75 -14.23
N PHE A 121 1.57 -8.79 -13.64
CA PHE A 121 2.71 -9.56 -14.16
C PHE A 121 2.89 -9.41 -15.68
N ASP A 122 3.01 -8.17 -16.16
CA ASP A 122 3.15 -7.81 -17.57
C ASP A 122 1.94 -8.16 -18.48
N LYS A 123 0.87 -8.79 -17.95
CA LYS A 123 -0.39 -8.96 -18.67
C LYS A 123 -1.21 -7.68 -18.61
N GLN A 124 -1.44 -7.08 -19.77
CA GLN A 124 -2.19 -5.84 -19.91
C GLN A 124 -3.70 -6.14 -19.87
N VAL A 125 -4.40 -5.42 -18.99
CA VAL A 125 -5.84 -5.52 -18.81
C VAL A 125 -6.47 -4.14 -18.87
N VAL A 126 -7.71 -4.06 -19.35
CA VAL A 126 -8.47 -2.81 -19.40
C VAL A 126 -9.72 -2.94 -18.53
N LEU A 127 -9.93 -1.94 -17.67
CA LEU A 127 -11.06 -1.85 -16.75
C LEU A 127 -11.96 -0.67 -17.16
N TYR A 128 -13.27 -0.85 -17.24
CA TYR A 128 -14.20 0.28 -17.45
C TYR A 128 -15.57 0.02 -16.80
N LYS A 129 -16.36 1.10 -16.62
CA LYS A 129 -17.76 1.03 -16.21
C LYS A 129 -18.67 1.16 -17.43
N ASP A 130 -19.58 0.22 -17.63
CA ASP A 130 -20.57 0.32 -18.70
C ASP A 130 -21.65 1.38 -18.40
N GLY A 131 -22.60 1.53 -19.32
CA GLY A 131 -23.72 2.48 -19.18
C GLY A 131 -24.65 2.19 -18.00
N ASN A 132 -24.61 0.99 -17.42
CA ASN A 132 -25.35 0.60 -16.23
C ASN A 132 -24.51 0.73 -14.94
N GLY A 133 -23.26 1.19 -15.06
CA GLY A 133 -22.31 1.28 -13.96
C GLY A 133 -21.67 -0.05 -13.56
N LEU A 134 -21.86 -1.12 -14.34
CA LEU A 134 -21.21 -2.41 -14.09
C LEU A 134 -19.75 -2.35 -14.54
N ILE A 135 -18.87 -2.92 -13.71
CA ILE A 135 -17.43 -2.93 -13.97
C ILE A 135 -17.08 -4.15 -14.81
N HIS A 136 -16.34 -3.93 -15.89
CA HIS A 136 -15.85 -5.00 -16.77
C HIS A 136 -14.34 -4.94 -16.94
N CYS A 137 -13.72 -6.12 -17.14
CA CYS A 137 -12.29 -6.25 -17.39
C CYS A 137 -12.02 -7.17 -18.58
N TYR A 138 -11.07 -6.78 -19.43
CA TYR A 138 -10.66 -7.55 -20.60
C TYR A 138 -9.14 -7.53 -20.75
N GLU A 139 -8.63 -8.41 -21.61
CA GLU A 139 -7.29 -8.21 -22.17
C GLU A 139 -7.26 -6.85 -22.90
N ASP A 140 -6.25 -6.02 -22.60
CA ASP A 140 -6.12 -4.68 -23.19
C ASP A 140 -5.58 -4.73 -24.63
N ARG A 141 -6.32 -5.42 -25.50
CA ARG A 141 -5.89 -5.77 -26.84
C ARG A 141 -7.08 -5.98 -27.74
N CYS A 142 -7.24 -5.09 -28.72
CA CYS A 142 -8.24 -5.24 -29.77
C CYS A 142 -7.90 -6.46 -30.64
N PRO A 143 -8.85 -7.40 -30.86
CA PRO A 143 -8.60 -8.62 -31.64
C PRO A 143 -8.38 -8.35 -33.13
N HIS A 144 -8.68 -7.13 -33.62
CA HIS A 144 -8.46 -6.74 -35.01
C HIS A 144 -6.97 -6.54 -35.32
N ARG A 145 -6.30 -5.59 -34.64
CA ARG A 145 -4.89 -5.21 -34.90
C ARG A 145 -4.12 -4.81 -33.65
N LEU A 146 -4.48 -5.39 -32.51
CA LEU A 146 -3.74 -5.33 -31.25
C LEU A 146 -3.65 -3.94 -30.61
N ALA A 147 -4.40 -2.96 -31.12
CA ALA A 147 -4.52 -1.65 -30.49
C ALA A 147 -5.01 -1.81 -29.05
N LYS A 148 -4.43 -1.04 -28.13
CA LYS A 148 -4.89 -0.97 -26.73
C LYS A 148 -6.31 -0.43 -26.70
N LEU A 149 -7.16 -1.11 -25.95
CA LEU A 149 -8.54 -0.69 -25.71
C LEU A 149 -8.61 0.38 -24.62
N SER A 150 -7.60 0.45 -23.75
CA SER A 150 -7.43 1.51 -22.75
C SER A 150 -7.18 2.90 -23.34
N GLU A 151 -6.66 2.96 -24.56
CA GLU A 151 -6.59 4.20 -25.38
C GLU A 151 -7.91 4.46 -26.12
N GLY A 152 -8.93 3.65 -25.85
CA GLY A 152 -10.27 3.72 -26.43
C GLY A 152 -11.12 4.84 -25.84
N GLN A 153 -12.40 4.80 -26.17
CA GLN A 153 -13.42 5.65 -25.57
C GLN A 153 -14.67 4.85 -25.21
N LEU A 154 -15.56 5.44 -24.40
CA LEU A 154 -16.86 4.86 -24.09
C LEU A 154 -17.94 5.51 -24.96
N ILE A 155 -18.67 4.70 -25.73
CA ILE A 155 -19.79 5.12 -26.57
C ILE A 155 -21.02 4.32 -26.18
N ASP A 156 -22.07 5.01 -25.72
CA ASP A 156 -23.32 4.39 -25.22
C ASP A 156 -23.07 3.30 -24.17
N GLY A 157 -22.08 3.50 -23.29
CA GLY A 157 -21.71 2.53 -22.27
C GLY A 157 -20.88 1.34 -22.76
N ARG A 158 -20.40 1.36 -24.01
CA ARG A 158 -19.58 0.30 -24.61
C ARG A 158 -18.17 0.80 -24.87
N ILE A 159 -17.20 -0.09 -24.79
CA ILE A 159 -15.82 0.25 -25.15
C ILE A 159 -15.65 0.26 -26.66
N GLU A 160 -15.11 1.36 -27.19
CA GLU A 160 -14.79 1.53 -28.61
C GLU A 160 -13.27 1.63 -28.79
N CYS A 161 -12.73 0.81 -29.70
CA CYS A 161 -11.33 0.90 -30.10
C CYS A 161 -11.12 2.09 -31.04
N LEU A 162 -10.28 3.06 -30.65
CA LEU A 162 -9.98 4.25 -31.45
C LEU A 162 -9.25 3.98 -32.76
N TYR A 163 -8.73 2.77 -33.01
CA TYR A 163 -8.06 2.50 -34.27
C TYR A 163 -9.05 2.38 -35.45
N HIS A 164 -10.17 1.69 -35.26
CA HIS A 164 -11.14 1.43 -36.35
C HIS A 164 -12.61 1.52 -35.93
N GLY A 165 -12.90 1.94 -34.69
CA GLY A 165 -14.26 2.10 -34.19
C GLY A 165 -15.00 0.79 -33.88
N TRP A 166 -14.27 -0.30 -33.65
CA TRP A 166 -14.90 -1.56 -33.22
C TRP A 166 -15.43 -1.40 -31.80
N GLN A 167 -16.70 -1.74 -31.59
CA GLN A 167 -17.38 -1.60 -30.30
C GLN A 167 -17.69 -2.96 -29.67
N PHE A 168 -17.55 -3.02 -28.35
CA PHE A 168 -17.73 -4.25 -27.57
C PHE A 168 -18.65 -4.01 -26.36
N GLU A 169 -19.59 -4.93 -26.13
CA GLU A 169 -20.50 -4.92 -24.98
C GLU A 169 -19.80 -5.41 -23.70
N GLY A 170 -20.50 -5.32 -22.56
CA GLY A 170 -20.01 -5.76 -21.24
C GLY A 170 -19.63 -7.26 -21.15
N ASP A 171 -20.21 -8.12 -21.99
CA ASP A 171 -19.80 -9.54 -22.09
C ASP A 171 -18.56 -9.76 -22.97
N GLY A 172 -18.04 -8.69 -23.60
CA GLY A 172 -16.92 -8.73 -24.54
C GLY A 172 -17.33 -9.00 -25.99
N LYS A 173 -18.63 -9.14 -26.27
CA LYS A 173 -19.13 -9.38 -27.63
C LYS A 173 -18.90 -8.15 -28.51
N CYS A 174 -18.29 -8.35 -29.67
CA CYS A 174 -18.22 -7.31 -30.68
C CYS A 174 -19.59 -7.10 -31.32
N VAL A 175 -20.11 -5.87 -31.23
CA VAL A 175 -21.46 -5.51 -31.71
C VAL A 175 -21.46 -4.54 -32.88
N LYS A 176 -20.34 -3.86 -33.12
CA LYS A 176 -20.23 -2.91 -34.21
C LYS A 176 -18.83 -2.96 -34.81
N ILE A 177 -18.79 -3.11 -36.13
CA ILE A 177 -17.59 -2.95 -36.96
C ILE A 177 -17.98 -1.96 -38.06
N PRO A 178 -17.56 -0.69 -37.99
CA PRO A 178 -18.01 0.34 -38.93
C PRO A 178 -17.70 0.01 -40.40
N GLN A 179 -16.63 -0.76 -40.64
CA GLN A 179 -16.19 -1.16 -41.99
C GLN A 179 -16.89 -2.43 -42.51
N LEU A 180 -17.74 -3.07 -41.70
CA LEU A 180 -18.49 -4.26 -42.09
C LEU A 180 -19.85 -3.84 -42.68
N PRO A 181 -20.28 -4.37 -43.84
CA PRO A 181 -21.60 -4.08 -44.39
C PRO A 181 -22.71 -4.40 -43.38
N ALA A 182 -23.79 -3.62 -43.37
CA ALA A 182 -24.86 -3.71 -42.35
C ALA A 182 -25.46 -5.12 -42.20
N ASN A 183 -25.47 -5.92 -43.27
CA ASN A 183 -26.05 -7.26 -43.28
C ASN A 183 -25.01 -8.38 -43.07
N ALA A 184 -23.73 -8.05 -42.92
CA ALA A 184 -22.69 -9.04 -42.74
C ALA A 184 -22.55 -9.45 -41.26
N LYS A 185 -22.29 -10.75 -41.05
CA LYS A 185 -22.19 -11.34 -39.72
C LYS A 185 -20.84 -11.02 -39.10
N ILE A 186 -20.84 -10.48 -37.88
CA ILE A 186 -19.62 -10.31 -37.08
C ILE A 186 -19.08 -11.69 -36.67
N PRO A 187 -17.81 -12.02 -36.95
CA PRO A 187 -17.23 -13.30 -36.60
C PRO A 187 -17.04 -13.42 -35.08
N ARG A 188 -17.19 -14.63 -34.51
CA ARG A 188 -17.01 -14.87 -33.06
C ARG A 188 -15.58 -14.54 -32.58
N SER A 189 -14.58 -14.67 -33.45
CA SER A 189 -13.19 -14.30 -33.15
C SER A 189 -13.00 -12.79 -32.95
N ALA A 190 -14.01 -11.96 -33.25
CA ALA A 190 -14.01 -10.54 -32.93
C ALA A 190 -14.31 -10.26 -31.45
N CYS A 191 -14.80 -11.23 -30.66
CA CYS A 191 -15.08 -10.99 -29.25
C CYS A 191 -13.78 -10.81 -28.42
N LEU A 192 -13.86 -9.98 -27.39
CA LEU A 192 -12.77 -9.75 -26.46
C LEU A 192 -12.55 -10.95 -25.55
N ARG A 193 -11.31 -11.11 -25.08
CA ARG A 193 -11.02 -11.99 -23.95
C ARG A 193 -11.41 -11.26 -22.66
N LYS A 194 -12.45 -11.76 -21.98
CA LYS A 194 -12.96 -11.21 -20.73
C LYS A 194 -12.26 -11.84 -19.52
N TYR A 195 -12.02 -11.02 -18.50
CA TYR A 195 -11.59 -11.46 -17.18
C TYR A 195 -12.69 -11.26 -16.16
N GLU A 196 -12.78 -12.19 -15.21
CA GLU A 196 -13.74 -12.09 -14.11
C GLU A 196 -13.30 -11.01 -13.12
N VAL A 197 -14.25 -10.20 -12.69
CA VAL A 197 -14.03 -9.11 -11.73
C VAL A 197 -15.03 -9.12 -10.59
N ARG A 198 -14.58 -8.68 -9.42
CA ARG A 198 -15.42 -8.48 -8.24
C ARG A 198 -15.08 -7.16 -7.59
N ASP A 199 -16.08 -6.34 -7.32
CA ASP A 199 -15.94 -5.22 -6.39
C ASP A 199 -16.24 -5.75 -4.98
N SER A 200 -15.22 -5.76 -4.12
CA SER A 200 -15.34 -6.24 -2.74
C SER A 200 -14.68 -5.23 -1.80
N GLN A 201 -15.48 -4.73 -0.85
CA GLN A 201 -15.06 -3.77 0.18
C GLN A 201 -14.37 -2.51 -0.39
N GLY A 202 -14.80 -2.04 -1.58
CA GLY A 202 -14.31 -0.83 -2.24
C GLY A 202 -13.04 -1.02 -3.09
N VAL A 203 -12.66 -2.27 -3.37
CA VAL A 203 -11.53 -2.65 -4.21
C VAL A 203 -12.04 -3.52 -5.35
N VAL A 204 -11.63 -3.21 -6.57
CA VAL A 204 -11.86 -4.07 -7.74
C VAL A 204 -10.79 -5.15 -7.78
N TRP A 205 -11.22 -6.40 -7.80
CA TRP A 205 -10.38 -7.59 -7.90
C TRP A 205 -10.53 -8.25 -9.26
N VAL A 206 -9.47 -8.89 -9.76
CA VAL A 206 -9.48 -9.65 -11.02
C VAL A 206 -9.01 -11.07 -10.83
N TRP A 207 -9.64 -11.99 -11.56
CA TRP A 207 -9.22 -13.37 -11.73
C TRP A 207 -8.77 -13.59 -13.18
N LEU A 208 -7.52 -14.01 -13.37
CA LEU A 208 -6.87 -14.01 -14.68
C LEU A 208 -6.96 -15.35 -15.42
N SER A 209 -7.23 -16.44 -14.71
CA SER A 209 -7.36 -17.76 -15.33
C SER A 209 -8.58 -17.79 -16.26
N GLN A 210 -8.36 -18.33 -17.45
CA GLN A 210 -9.40 -18.64 -18.43
C GLN A 210 -9.75 -20.13 -18.44
N LYS A 211 -8.96 -20.94 -17.73
CA LYS A 211 -9.08 -22.41 -17.72
C LYS A 211 -9.98 -22.89 -16.59
N THR A 212 -10.01 -22.13 -15.50
CA THR A 212 -10.73 -22.48 -14.28
C THR A 212 -11.68 -21.34 -13.89
N PRO A 213 -12.88 -21.68 -13.40
CA PRO A 213 -13.82 -20.68 -12.92
C PRO A 213 -13.23 -19.93 -11.71
N PRO A 214 -13.64 -18.67 -11.47
CA PRO A 214 -13.18 -17.91 -10.34
C PRO A 214 -13.54 -18.59 -9.01
N ASN A 215 -12.55 -18.83 -8.15
CA ASN A 215 -12.77 -19.38 -6.82
C ASN A 215 -13.02 -18.24 -5.82
N LEU A 216 -14.26 -18.14 -5.30
CA LEU A 216 -14.64 -17.09 -4.35
C LEU A 216 -14.04 -17.29 -2.95
N ASP A 217 -13.65 -18.52 -2.58
CA ASP A 217 -13.01 -18.78 -1.28
C ASP A 217 -11.61 -18.17 -1.19
N LYS A 218 -11.00 -17.86 -2.35
CA LYS A 218 -9.71 -17.13 -2.43
C LYS A 218 -9.89 -15.61 -2.43
N LEU A 219 -11.11 -15.08 -2.54
CA LEU A 219 -11.34 -13.64 -2.51
C LEU A 219 -11.25 -13.17 -1.04
N PRO A 220 -10.28 -12.32 -0.68
CA PRO A 220 -10.05 -12.00 0.72
C PRO A 220 -11.21 -11.16 1.30
N TRP A 221 -11.54 -11.44 2.55
CA TRP A 221 -12.51 -10.68 3.35
C TRP A 221 -11.86 -10.05 4.56
N PHE A 222 -12.10 -8.76 4.78
CA PHE A 222 -11.47 -8.00 5.84
C PHE A 222 -12.49 -7.60 6.91
N GLU A 223 -12.52 -8.37 7.99
CA GLU A 223 -13.53 -8.23 9.05
C GLU A 223 -13.60 -6.82 9.64
N ASN A 224 -12.45 -6.19 9.91
CA ASN A 224 -12.43 -4.85 10.50
C ASN A 224 -13.10 -3.80 9.60
N PHE A 225 -13.02 -3.93 8.27
CA PHE A 225 -13.66 -3.01 7.33
C PHE A 225 -15.19 -3.18 7.25
N ALA A 226 -15.71 -4.34 7.71
CA ALA A 226 -17.15 -4.59 7.80
C ALA A 226 -17.76 -4.09 9.13
N ARG A 227 -16.93 -3.70 10.10
CA ARG A 227 -17.41 -3.29 11.42
C ARG A 227 -18.15 -1.95 11.36
N PRO A 228 -19.25 -1.78 12.11
CA PRO A 228 -19.95 -0.50 12.22
C PRO A 228 -19.01 0.62 12.68
N GLY A 229 -19.08 1.76 11.99
CA GLY A 229 -18.27 2.94 12.33
C GLY A 229 -16.80 2.86 11.93
N PHE A 230 -16.34 1.76 11.32
CA PHE A 230 -14.99 1.70 10.77
C PHE A 230 -14.86 2.69 9.61
N GLN A 231 -13.84 3.55 9.68
CA GLN A 231 -13.53 4.51 8.63
C GLN A 231 -12.09 4.32 8.19
N ASP A 232 -11.87 4.28 6.89
CA ASP A 232 -10.55 4.19 6.29
C ASP A 232 -10.19 5.39 5.42
N THR A 233 -8.89 5.56 5.25
CA THR A 233 -8.27 6.39 4.23
C THR A 233 -7.51 5.48 3.28
N SER A 234 -8.00 5.43 2.05
CA SER A 234 -7.52 4.52 1.01
C SER A 234 -6.81 5.28 -0.11
N THR A 235 -5.60 4.84 -0.47
CA THR A 235 -4.78 5.45 -1.52
C THR A 235 -4.15 4.39 -2.42
N THR A 236 -3.83 4.76 -3.66
CA THR A 236 -3.15 3.90 -4.65
C THR A 236 -1.80 4.51 -5.00
N HIS A 237 -0.75 3.69 -5.08
CA HIS A 237 0.61 4.12 -5.41
C HIS A 237 1.28 3.13 -6.37
N GLU A 238 1.81 3.62 -7.51
CA GLU A 238 2.70 2.86 -8.39
C GLU A 238 4.18 3.06 -8.03
N LEU A 239 4.94 1.98 -7.95
CA LEU A 239 6.28 1.95 -7.36
C LEU A 239 7.30 1.31 -8.32
N PRO A 240 8.52 1.87 -8.43
CA PRO A 240 9.55 1.45 -9.39
C PRO A 240 10.45 0.32 -8.84
N TYR A 241 9.83 -0.73 -8.31
CA TYR A 241 10.48 -1.95 -7.84
C TYR A 241 9.46 -3.10 -7.73
N ASP A 242 9.97 -4.33 -7.66
CA ASP A 242 9.14 -5.53 -7.60
C ASP A 242 8.28 -5.60 -6.34
N HIS A 243 7.15 -6.29 -6.50
CA HIS A 243 6.18 -6.51 -5.43
C HIS A 243 6.79 -7.25 -4.22
N SER A 244 7.75 -8.15 -4.42
CA SER A 244 8.42 -8.87 -3.33
C SER A 244 9.24 -7.92 -2.46
N VAL A 245 10.02 -7.03 -3.07
CA VAL A 245 10.78 -5.99 -2.36
C VAL A 245 9.85 -5.07 -1.58
N LEU A 246 8.70 -4.72 -2.18
CA LEU A 246 7.67 -3.94 -1.49
C LEU A 246 7.09 -4.69 -0.28
N LEU A 247 6.68 -5.95 -0.47
CA LEU A 247 6.06 -6.74 0.60
C LEU A 247 7.02 -6.96 1.77
N GLU A 248 8.28 -7.27 1.49
CA GLU A 248 9.33 -7.39 2.52
C GLU A 248 9.47 -6.09 3.32
N ASN A 249 9.50 -4.94 2.65
CA ASN A 249 9.55 -3.65 3.34
C ASN A 249 8.29 -3.38 4.18
N LEU A 250 7.10 -3.69 3.67
CA LEU A 250 5.83 -3.45 4.38
C LEU A 250 5.66 -4.34 5.63
N MET A 251 6.28 -5.52 5.65
CA MET A 251 6.23 -6.45 6.79
C MET A 251 7.39 -6.30 7.77
N ASP A 252 8.37 -5.44 7.48
CA ASP A 252 9.51 -5.16 8.37
C ASP A 252 9.21 -3.93 9.24
N PRO A 253 8.79 -4.09 10.50
CA PRO A 253 8.59 -2.96 11.41
C PRO A 253 9.88 -2.26 11.87
N ALA A 254 11.06 -2.89 11.75
CA ALA A 254 12.30 -2.37 12.33
C ALA A 254 12.82 -1.11 11.61
N HIS A 255 12.54 -0.97 10.30
CA HIS A 255 12.96 0.22 9.56
C HIS A 255 12.11 1.47 9.90
N ILE A 256 10.89 1.31 10.43
CA ILE A 256 9.92 2.42 10.56
C ILE A 256 10.50 3.60 11.35
N PRO A 257 11.07 3.44 12.56
CA PRO A 257 11.63 4.56 13.32
C PRO A 257 12.85 5.21 12.64
N ILE A 258 13.57 4.45 11.80
CA ILE A 258 14.83 4.87 11.17
C ILE A 258 14.60 5.58 9.84
N SER A 259 13.81 4.98 8.94
CA SER A 259 13.55 5.50 7.59
C SER A 259 12.53 6.63 7.58
N HIS A 260 11.60 6.64 8.52
CA HIS A 260 10.53 7.63 8.63
C HIS A 260 10.70 8.59 9.80
N ASP A 261 11.92 8.73 10.32
CA ASP A 261 12.23 9.63 11.44
C ASP A 261 11.58 11.02 11.26
N ARG A 262 10.70 11.37 12.19
CA ARG A 262 9.95 12.65 12.26
C ARG A 262 9.13 12.97 11.01
N THR A 263 8.77 11.96 10.22
CA THR A 263 7.85 12.09 9.08
C THR A 263 6.41 12.28 9.56
N ASP A 264 6.09 11.64 10.67
CA ASP A 264 4.91 11.90 11.48
C ASP A 264 5.27 11.92 12.97
N TRP A 265 4.27 12.01 13.83
CA TRP A 265 4.45 12.03 15.28
C TRP A 265 4.71 10.64 15.90
N THR A 266 4.67 9.57 15.10
CA THR A 266 4.77 8.18 15.59
C THR A 266 6.13 7.52 15.34
N ALA A 267 6.88 8.00 14.34
CA ALA A 267 8.20 7.47 14.02
C ALA A 267 9.32 8.41 14.52
N ARG A 268 10.03 8.00 15.57
CA ARG A 268 11.23 8.69 16.07
C ARG A 268 12.40 7.73 16.09
N ARG A 269 13.55 8.14 15.54
CA ARG A 269 14.74 7.31 15.46
C ARG A 269 15.15 6.72 16.81
N GLU A 270 14.94 7.47 17.88
CA GLU A 270 15.28 7.09 19.25
C GLU A 270 14.41 5.95 19.80
N ASP A 271 13.27 5.64 19.16
CA ASP A 271 12.39 4.52 19.54
C ASP A 271 12.80 3.18 18.90
N ALA A 272 13.89 3.14 18.11
CA ALA A 272 14.41 1.90 17.53
C ALA A 272 14.94 0.95 18.60
N GLN A 273 14.46 -0.29 18.61
CA GLN A 273 14.74 -1.29 19.64
C GLN A 273 14.50 -2.71 19.12
N PRO A 274 14.96 -3.76 19.83
CA PRO A 274 14.63 -5.14 19.48
C PRO A 274 13.12 -5.41 19.50
N LEU A 275 12.66 -6.16 18.50
CA LEU A 275 11.27 -6.59 18.39
C LEU A 275 11.14 -8.07 18.74
N SER A 276 9.93 -8.46 19.11
CA SER A 276 9.57 -9.86 19.35
C SER A 276 8.44 -10.27 18.41
N PHE A 277 8.49 -11.52 17.98
CA PHE A 277 7.59 -12.10 16.98
C PHE A 277 7.16 -13.49 17.42
N GLU A 278 5.85 -13.73 17.35
CA GLU A 278 5.23 -15.02 17.60
C GLU A 278 4.51 -15.46 16.33
N VAL A 279 5.07 -16.42 15.60
CA VAL A 279 4.42 -16.99 14.41
C VAL A 279 3.33 -17.97 14.88
N ALA A 280 2.07 -17.59 14.71
CA ALA A 280 0.93 -18.36 15.17
C ALA A 280 0.39 -19.33 14.09
N GLU A 281 0.58 -19.00 12.81
CA GLU A 281 0.00 -19.74 11.70
C GLU A 281 0.96 -19.80 10.50
N ARG A 282 1.04 -20.97 9.85
CA ARG A 282 1.66 -21.17 8.54
C ARG A 282 0.72 -22.02 7.68
N THR A 283 0.41 -21.55 6.48
CA THR A 283 -0.42 -22.25 5.50
C THR A 283 0.23 -22.20 4.12
N ASP A 284 -0.36 -22.90 3.16
CA ASP A 284 0.05 -22.81 1.76
C ASP A 284 -0.20 -21.42 1.16
N ARG A 285 -1.12 -20.66 1.76
CA ARG A 285 -1.47 -19.30 1.34
C ARG A 285 -0.74 -18.21 2.11
N GLY A 286 -0.01 -18.51 3.17
CA GLY A 286 0.74 -17.48 3.88
C GLY A 286 0.98 -17.80 5.35
N PHE A 287 1.05 -16.75 6.17
CA PHE A 287 1.39 -16.87 7.58
C PHE A 287 0.78 -15.72 8.39
N ALA A 288 0.64 -15.92 9.69
CA ALA A 288 0.14 -14.89 10.59
C ALA A 288 0.72 -15.04 11.99
N GLY A 289 0.67 -13.95 12.75
CA GLY A 289 1.10 -13.97 14.15
C GLY A 289 1.21 -12.60 14.80
N TRP A 290 1.76 -12.59 16.00
CA TRP A 290 1.81 -11.41 16.86
C TRP A 290 3.21 -10.80 16.88
N TRP A 291 3.29 -9.47 16.97
CA TRP A 291 4.56 -8.77 17.08
C TRP A 291 4.44 -7.47 17.88
N GLY A 292 5.57 -7.04 18.43
CA GLY A 292 5.67 -5.86 19.28
C GLY A 292 7.10 -5.57 19.67
N LYS A 293 7.28 -4.60 20.57
CA LYS A 293 8.57 -4.41 21.22
C LYS A 293 8.90 -5.64 22.04
N ALA A 294 10.18 -5.95 22.22
CA ALA A 294 10.59 -7.08 23.05
C ALA A 294 10.06 -7.00 24.49
N SER A 295 9.84 -5.78 25.00
CA SER A 295 9.27 -5.52 26.33
C SER A 295 7.75 -5.64 26.41
N ASP A 296 7.03 -5.69 25.28
CA ASP A 296 5.57 -5.71 25.27
C ASP A 296 5.05 -7.10 25.68
N GLN A 297 4.16 -7.15 26.67
CA GLN A 297 3.47 -8.36 27.11
C GLN A 297 2.01 -8.04 27.44
N PRO A 298 1.01 -8.50 26.66
CA PRO A 298 1.14 -9.28 25.42
C PRO A 298 1.62 -8.43 24.22
N LEU A 299 2.03 -9.09 23.14
CA LEU A 299 2.39 -8.45 21.87
C LEU A 299 1.14 -7.79 21.24
N PRO A 300 1.16 -6.48 20.93
CA PRO A 300 -0.06 -5.73 20.64
C PRO A 300 -0.52 -5.77 19.18
N ASN A 301 0.34 -6.15 18.24
CA ASN A 301 0.04 -6.08 16.81
C ASN A 301 -0.09 -7.47 16.20
N PHE A 302 -1.08 -7.68 15.35
CA PHE A 302 -1.31 -8.92 14.63
C PHE A 302 -1.05 -8.71 13.13
N LEU A 303 -0.05 -9.42 12.60
CA LEU A 303 0.27 -9.41 11.18
C LEU A 303 -0.30 -10.66 10.50
N ARG A 304 -0.89 -10.50 9.32
CA ARG A 304 -1.29 -11.60 8.43
C ARG A 304 -0.84 -11.29 7.02
N PHE A 305 -0.08 -12.20 6.44
CA PHE A 305 0.18 -12.26 5.02
C PHE A 305 -0.69 -13.35 4.40
N GLU A 306 -1.36 -13.04 3.29
CA GLU A 306 -2.15 -13.97 2.52
C GLU A 306 -1.88 -13.79 1.02
N ALA A 307 -1.77 -14.91 0.31
CA ALA A 307 -1.49 -14.98 -1.10
C ALA A 307 -2.58 -14.26 -1.94
N PRO A 308 -2.23 -13.72 -3.11
CA PRO A 308 -0.88 -13.62 -3.63
C PRO A 308 -0.06 -12.50 -2.97
N CYS A 309 -0.71 -11.43 -2.49
CA CYS A 309 -0.06 -10.15 -2.18
C CYS A 309 -0.86 -9.29 -1.17
N VAL A 310 -1.52 -9.92 -0.20
CA VAL A 310 -2.34 -9.24 0.82
C VAL A 310 -1.59 -9.21 2.14
N LEU A 311 -1.37 -8.02 2.70
CA LEU A 311 -0.74 -7.85 4.00
C LEU A 311 -1.62 -7.01 4.93
N GLN A 312 -1.86 -7.52 6.13
CA GLN A 312 -2.65 -6.88 7.17
C GLN A 312 -1.83 -6.69 8.42
N ASN A 313 -1.98 -5.53 9.05
CA ASN A 313 -1.47 -5.26 10.38
C ASN A 313 -2.62 -4.69 11.22
N ASN A 314 -3.11 -5.50 12.16
CA ASN A 314 -4.27 -5.19 12.98
C ASN A 314 -3.84 -4.90 14.41
N ARG A 315 -4.53 -3.96 15.05
CA ARG A 315 -4.37 -3.66 16.47
C ARG A 315 -5.72 -3.51 17.13
N GLU A 316 -5.90 -4.18 18.26
CA GLU A 316 -7.07 -4.03 19.12
C GLU A 316 -6.69 -3.14 20.32
N LEU A 317 -7.53 -2.15 20.61
CA LEU A 317 -7.34 -1.18 21.68
C LEU A 317 -8.60 -1.18 22.54
N VAL A 318 -8.49 -1.52 23.82
CA VAL A 318 -9.61 -1.45 24.76
C VAL A 318 -9.54 -0.11 25.49
N ASP A 319 -10.62 0.66 25.48
CA ASP A 319 -10.67 1.92 26.24
C ASP A 319 -11.04 1.71 27.72
N GLU A 320 -10.99 2.79 28.50
CA GLU A 320 -11.31 2.80 29.94
C GLU A 320 -12.72 2.29 30.27
N LYS A 321 -13.64 2.30 29.29
CA LYS A 321 -15.01 1.82 29.42
C LYS A 321 -15.17 0.36 28.97
N GLY A 322 -14.08 -0.31 28.63
CA GLY A 322 -14.08 -1.69 28.14
C GLY A 322 -14.51 -1.82 26.67
N VAL A 323 -14.66 -0.72 25.93
CA VAL A 323 -15.05 -0.77 24.52
C VAL A 323 -13.83 -1.08 23.66
N LYS A 324 -13.97 -2.10 22.81
CA LYS A 324 -12.94 -2.49 21.84
C LYS A 324 -12.95 -1.57 20.64
N HIS A 325 -11.77 -1.04 20.33
CA HIS A 325 -11.49 -0.27 19.13
C HIS A 325 -10.51 -1.02 18.25
N TYR A 326 -10.75 -0.97 16.95
CA TYR A 326 -9.95 -1.70 15.97
C TYR A 326 -9.20 -0.70 15.10
N PHE A 327 -7.94 -1.00 14.83
CA PHE A 327 -7.13 -0.33 13.81
C PHE A 327 -6.59 -1.36 12.84
N THR A 328 -6.59 -1.03 11.55
CA THR A 328 -6.00 -1.86 10.49
C THR A 328 -5.18 -1.00 9.55
N GLY A 329 -3.93 -1.40 9.34
CA GLY A 329 -3.17 -1.10 8.14
C GLY A 329 -3.28 -2.27 7.17
N LEU A 330 -3.96 -2.06 6.05
CA LEU A 330 -4.12 -3.06 5.00
C LEU A 330 -3.35 -2.60 3.75
N PHE A 331 -2.51 -3.49 3.24
CA PHE A 331 -1.71 -3.27 2.04
C PHE A 331 -2.05 -4.36 1.03
N LEU A 332 -2.56 -3.93 -0.12
CA LEU A 332 -2.93 -4.81 -1.23
C LEU A 332 -1.98 -4.54 -2.38
N CYS A 333 -0.98 -5.41 -2.55
CA CYS A 333 -0.02 -5.25 -3.62
C CYS A 333 -0.49 -5.95 -4.91
N ARG A 334 -0.20 -5.32 -6.04
CA ARG A 334 -0.36 -5.88 -7.38
C ARG A 334 1.01 -5.90 -8.06
N PRO A 335 1.56 -7.09 -8.38
CA PRO A 335 2.71 -7.22 -9.26
C PRO A 335 2.33 -6.65 -10.62
N THR A 336 2.89 -5.51 -11.02
CA THR A 336 2.50 -4.86 -12.29
C THR A 336 3.36 -5.40 -13.43
N GLY A 337 4.66 -5.59 -13.18
CA GLY A 337 5.64 -6.18 -14.09
C GLY A 337 7.02 -6.17 -13.45
N GLN A 338 8.04 -6.66 -14.15
CA GLN A 338 9.39 -6.63 -13.60
C GLN A 338 9.85 -5.20 -13.29
N GLY A 339 10.34 -4.97 -12.07
CA GLY A 339 10.77 -3.67 -11.56
C GLY A 339 9.62 -2.68 -11.34
N LYS A 340 8.36 -3.15 -11.35
CA LYS A 340 7.17 -2.30 -11.19
C LYS A 340 6.10 -2.99 -10.35
N SER A 341 5.60 -2.28 -9.35
CA SER A 341 4.49 -2.75 -8.52
C SER A 341 3.48 -1.64 -8.28
N MET A 342 2.30 -2.02 -7.83
CA MET A 342 1.29 -1.08 -7.33
C MET A 342 0.85 -1.54 -5.95
N VAL A 343 0.56 -0.60 -5.06
CA VAL A 343 -0.05 -0.90 -3.76
C VAL A 343 -1.27 -0.03 -3.51
N ILE A 344 -2.34 -0.66 -3.05
CA ILE A 344 -3.46 0.01 -2.41
C ILE A 344 -3.22 -0.04 -0.90
N VAL A 345 -3.14 1.13 -0.29
CA VAL A 345 -2.88 1.31 1.13
C VAL A 345 -4.15 1.80 1.78
N ARG A 346 -4.65 1.07 2.78
CA ARG A 346 -5.89 1.37 3.48
C ARG A 346 -5.62 1.38 4.98
N PHE A 347 -5.58 2.57 5.56
CA PHE A 347 -5.47 2.74 7.01
C PHE A 347 -6.81 3.15 7.57
N GLY A 348 -7.33 2.40 8.52
CA GLY A 348 -8.62 2.70 9.12
C GLY A 348 -8.76 2.24 10.56
N GLY A 349 -9.81 2.70 11.20
CA GLY A 349 -10.17 2.27 12.53
C GLY A 349 -11.58 2.66 12.93
N THR A 350 -12.06 2.12 14.05
CA THR A 350 -13.37 2.46 14.63
C THR A 350 -13.33 3.73 15.47
N LYS A 351 -12.13 4.19 15.86
CA LYS A 351 -11.91 5.43 16.61
C LYS A 351 -11.07 6.39 15.79
N ARG A 352 -11.60 7.59 15.55
CA ARG A 352 -10.87 8.68 14.91
C ARG A 352 -10.49 9.72 15.97
N SER A 353 -9.23 10.15 15.96
CA SER A 353 -8.80 11.26 16.80
C SER A 353 -9.57 12.53 16.42
N PRO A 354 -10.17 13.27 17.38
CA PRO A 354 -10.84 14.54 17.10
C PRO A 354 -9.94 15.55 16.40
N ILE A 355 -8.63 15.50 16.67
CA ILE A 355 -7.62 16.36 16.03
C ILE A 355 -7.58 16.14 14.51
N ALA A 356 -7.89 14.92 14.03
CA ALA A 356 -7.90 14.60 12.62
C ALA A 356 -9.04 15.27 11.82
N ASN A 357 -9.96 15.99 12.49
CA ASN A 357 -10.99 16.80 11.85
C ASN A 357 -10.51 18.23 11.52
N PHE A 358 -9.43 18.70 12.17
CA PHE A 358 -8.87 20.03 11.90
C PHE A 358 -7.98 20.06 10.65
N PHE A 359 -7.49 18.91 10.22
CA PHE A 359 -6.66 18.80 9.02
C PHE A 359 -7.48 18.24 7.86
N PRO A 360 -7.38 18.85 6.67
CA PRO A 360 -8.10 18.37 5.50
C PRO A 360 -7.56 17.00 5.06
N LYS A 361 -8.43 16.13 4.53
CA LYS A 361 -8.05 14.76 4.10
C LYS A 361 -6.84 14.75 3.15
N TRP A 362 -6.74 15.73 2.26
CA TRP A 362 -5.63 15.84 1.31
C TRP A 362 -4.28 16.01 2.00
N TYR A 363 -4.23 16.65 3.17
CA TYR A 363 -3.00 16.81 3.95
C TYR A 363 -2.51 15.46 4.49
N PHE A 364 -3.42 14.60 4.94
CA PHE A 364 -3.07 13.24 5.36
C PHE A 364 -2.59 12.38 4.18
N HIS A 365 -3.25 12.48 3.02
CA HIS A 365 -2.78 11.79 1.81
C HIS A 365 -1.36 12.23 1.42
N GLN A 366 -1.11 13.54 1.48
CA GLN A 366 0.17 14.17 1.18
C GLN A 366 1.29 13.66 2.12
N ASN A 367 0.98 13.46 3.40
CA ASN A 367 1.94 12.92 4.36
C ASN A 367 2.18 11.41 4.19
N ALA A 368 1.11 10.63 3.96
CA ALA A 368 1.23 9.21 3.67
C ALA A 368 2.09 8.93 2.43
N GLY A 369 2.01 9.80 1.41
CA GLY A 369 2.87 9.73 0.24
C GLY A 369 4.38 9.94 0.52
N LYS A 370 4.75 10.64 1.61
CA LYS A 370 6.16 10.89 1.97
C LYS A 370 6.86 9.62 2.44
N VAL A 371 6.14 8.74 3.13
CA VAL A 371 6.65 7.45 3.62
C VAL A 371 7.26 6.67 2.45
N PHE A 372 6.47 6.42 1.42
CA PHE A 372 6.93 5.73 0.20
C PHE A 372 8.09 6.45 -0.51
N GLU A 373 8.13 7.78 -0.49
CA GLU A 373 9.23 8.54 -1.12
C GLU A 373 10.55 8.39 -0.39
N GLN A 374 10.49 8.22 0.92
CA GLN A 374 11.67 7.98 1.73
C GLN A 374 12.25 6.59 1.50
N ASP A 375 11.44 5.62 1.10
CA ASP A 375 11.87 4.23 0.87
C ASP A 375 12.31 3.96 -0.56
N MET A 376 11.60 4.57 -1.51
CA MET A 376 11.72 4.29 -2.94
C MET A 376 13.15 4.30 -3.45
N GLY A 377 13.97 5.27 -3.00
CA GLY A 377 15.34 5.40 -3.47
C GLY A 377 16.23 4.19 -3.13
N PHE A 378 16.07 3.59 -1.95
CA PHE A 378 16.86 2.41 -1.58
C PHE A 378 16.18 1.10 -2.00
N LEU A 379 14.85 1.00 -2.01
CA LEU A 379 14.16 -0.21 -2.47
C LEU A 379 14.38 -0.44 -3.97
N SER A 380 14.34 0.61 -4.78
CA SER A 380 14.67 0.52 -6.21
C SER A 380 16.13 0.08 -6.43
N SER A 381 17.06 0.59 -5.61
CA SER A 381 18.46 0.16 -5.66
C SER A 381 18.66 -1.29 -5.20
N GLN A 382 17.94 -1.75 -4.16
CA GLN A 382 17.98 -3.16 -3.75
C GLN A 382 17.46 -4.09 -4.85
N ASN A 383 16.37 -3.70 -5.51
CA ASN A 383 15.83 -4.43 -6.66
C ASN A 383 16.86 -4.54 -7.81
N GLU A 384 17.58 -3.47 -8.10
CA GLU A 384 18.64 -3.46 -9.10
C GLU A 384 19.77 -4.44 -8.74
N VAL A 385 20.20 -4.45 -7.46
CA VAL A 385 21.20 -5.39 -6.97
C VAL A 385 20.72 -6.84 -7.11
N LEU A 386 19.48 -7.16 -6.71
CA LEU A 386 18.91 -8.50 -6.89
C LEU A 386 18.95 -8.97 -8.35
N MET A 387 18.55 -8.09 -9.27
CA MET A 387 18.54 -8.37 -10.70
C MET A 387 19.94 -8.47 -11.32
N LYS A 388 20.93 -7.81 -10.72
CA LYS A 388 22.33 -7.86 -11.13
C LYS A 388 23.01 -9.13 -10.63
N GLU A 389 22.88 -9.45 -9.34
CA GLU A 389 23.55 -10.57 -8.70
C GLU A 389 22.93 -11.91 -9.09
N LYS A 390 21.60 -11.97 -9.30
CA LYS A 390 20.88 -13.15 -9.80
C LYS A 390 21.10 -14.42 -8.96
N VAL A 391 21.31 -14.24 -7.66
CA VAL A 391 21.42 -15.33 -6.68
C VAL A 391 20.22 -15.32 -5.74
N PRO A 392 19.89 -16.46 -5.10
CA PRO A 392 18.89 -16.51 -4.05
C PRO A 392 19.21 -15.54 -2.89
N THR A 393 18.17 -15.13 -2.17
CA THR A 393 18.31 -14.09 -1.14
C THR A 393 19.19 -14.52 0.05
N LYS A 394 19.31 -15.81 0.35
CA LYS A 394 20.20 -16.31 1.42
C LYS A 394 21.68 -15.97 1.21
N ASP A 395 22.10 -15.75 -0.04
CA ASP A 395 23.50 -15.45 -0.38
C ASP A 395 23.81 -13.94 -0.30
N LEU A 396 22.77 -13.10 -0.16
CA LEU A 396 22.87 -11.64 -0.15
C LEU A 396 22.46 -11.00 1.18
N TYR A 397 21.54 -11.63 1.93
CA TYR A 397 20.96 -11.04 3.13
C TYR A 397 21.29 -11.83 4.40
N ILE A 398 21.43 -11.09 5.49
CA ILE A 398 21.50 -11.61 6.86
C ILE A 398 20.14 -11.33 7.51
N ASN A 399 19.51 -12.36 8.11
CA ASN A 399 18.22 -12.21 8.79
C ASN A 399 18.41 -12.29 10.31
N LEU A 400 18.01 -11.25 11.03
CA LEU A 400 18.00 -11.23 12.49
C LEU A 400 16.60 -11.60 13.00
N LYS A 401 16.52 -12.48 13.99
CA LYS A 401 15.23 -12.86 14.59
C LYS A 401 14.49 -11.65 15.19
N SER A 402 15.22 -10.68 15.72
CA SER A 402 14.71 -9.47 16.37
C SER A 402 14.23 -8.36 15.42
N SER A 403 14.29 -8.57 14.10
CA SER A 403 13.75 -7.65 13.07
C SER A 403 13.10 -8.34 11.88
N ASP A 404 13.71 -9.43 11.39
CA ASP A 404 13.44 -9.97 10.05
C ASP A 404 12.57 -11.24 10.05
N THR A 405 11.92 -11.58 11.17
CA THR A 405 11.15 -12.83 11.27
C THR A 405 10.05 -12.93 10.20
N TRP A 406 9.28 -11.86 9.95
CA TRP A 406 8.26 -11.87 8.89
C TRP A 406 8.84 -11.99 7.49
N VAL A 407 9.93 -11.28 7.21
CA VAL A 407 10.65 -11.35 5.93
C VAL A 407 11.16 -12.77 5.68
N ALA A 408 11.70 -13.42 6.70
CA ALA A 408 12.14 -14.81 6.62
C ALA A 408 10.98 -15.77 6.31
N GLU A 409 9.83 -15.60 6.96
CA GLU A 409 8.63 -16.41 6.68
C GLU A 409 8.08 -16.18 5.27
N TYR A 410 8.10 -14.94 4.77
CA TYR A 410 7.72 -14.63 3.39
C TYR A 410 8.64 -15.29 2.35
N ARG A 411 9.96 -15.23 2.56
CA ARG A 411 10.93 -15.85 1.64
C ARG A 411 10.81 -17.38 1.62
N LYS A 412 10.51 -18.01 2.77
CA LYS A 412 10.19 -19.45 2.84
C LYS A 412 8.89 -19.78 2.11
N TRP A 413 7.87 -18.94 2.25
CA TRP A 413 6.62 -19.10 1.48
C TRP A 413 6.87 -18.98 -0.03
N ILE A 414 7.67 -18.01 -0.47
CA ILE A 414 8.08 -17.90 -1.88
C ILE A 414 8.84 -19.14 -2.36
N ASP A 415 9.72 -19.74 -1.56
CA ASP A 415 10.40 -20.99 -1.94
C ASP A 415 9.42 -22.15 -2.18
N LYS A 416 8.30 -22.19 -1.44
CA LYS A 416 7.24 -23.20 -1.56
C LYS A 416 6.40 -23.04 -2.83
N VAL A 417 5.97 -21.81 -3.14
CA VAL A 417 4.98 -21.53 -4.20
C VAL A 417 5.52 -20.86 -5.45
N GLY A 418 6.74 -20.32 -5.39
CA GLY A 418 7.29 -19.40 -6.41
C GLY A 418 7.44 -20.01 -7.80
N HIS A 419 7.57 -21.34 -7.91
CA HIS A 419 7.57 -22.04 -9.21
C HIS A 419 6.28 -21.79 -10.02
N GLY A 420 5.19 -21.44 -9.33
CA GLY A 420 3.92 -21.05 -9.91
C GLY A 420 3.83 -19.59 -10.34
N MET A 421 4.88 -18.78 -10.15
CA MET A 421 4.93 -17.36 -10.50
C MET A 421 5.77 -17.11 -11.77
N PRO A 422 5.54 -16.01 -12.51
CA PRO A 422 6.34 -15.69 -13.69
C PRO A 422 7.82 -15.44 -13.40
N TYR A 423 8.12 -14.84 -12.25
CA TYR A 423 9.45 -14.57 -11.72
C TYR A 423 9.36 -14.39 -10.20
N HIS A 424 10.42 -14.71 -9.48
CA HIS A 424 10.49 -14.57 -8.02
C HIS A 424 11.93 -14.63 -7.48
N PHE A 425 12.12 -14.08 -6.28
CA PHE A 425 13.33 -14.24 -5.48
C PHE A 425 12.93 -14.80 -4.11
N GLY A 426 13.26 -16.07 -3.85
CA GLY A 426 13.00 -16.75 -2.59
C GLY A 426 14.24 -16.84 -1.71
N HIS A 427 14.13 -17.52 -0.57
CA HIS A 427 15.28 -17.74 0.32
C HIS A 427 16.37 -18.55 -0.38
N SER A 428 15.99 -19.70 -0.95
CA SER A 428 16.87 -20.63 -1.65
C SER A 428 16.58 -20.77 -3.14
N THR A 429 15.47 -20.21 -3.62
CA THR A 429 15.03 -20.33 -5.02
C THR A 429 15.01 -18.98 -5.73
N ILE A 430 15.09 -19.01 -7.06
CA ILE A 430 14.97 -17.84 -7.92
C ILE A 430 14.36 -18.25 -9.25
N SER A 431 13.52 -17.39 -9.82
CA SER A 431 13.07 -17.46 -11.21
C SER A 431 13.20 -16.08 -11.82
N LEU A 432 14.01 -15.96 -12.87
CA LEU A 432 14.25 -14.69 -13.55
C LEU A 432 13.15 -14.41 -14.60
N PRO A 433 12.79 -13.14 -14.81
CA PRO A 433 11.83 -12.77 -15.85
C PRO A 433 12.37 -13.14 -17.24
N LYS A 434 11.48 -13.63 -18.12
CA LYS A 434 11.85 -14.03 -19.50
C LYS A 434 12.29 -12.86 -20.37
N GLN A 435 11.71 -11.68 -20.13
CA GLN A 435 12.10 -10.43 -20.76
C GLN A 435 12.59 -9.49 -19.66
N PRO A 436 13.74 -8.80 -19.86
CA PRO A 436 14.14 -7.77 -18.92
C PRO A 436 13.05 -6.69 -18.86
N ALA A 437 12.93 -6.02 -17.71
CA ALA A 437 12.02 -4.89 -17.58
C ALA A 437 12.23 -3.94 -18.76
N VAL A 438 11.16 -3.60 -19.49
CA VAL A 438 11.23 -2.52 -20.47
C VAL A 438 11.63 -1.29 -19.69
N ILE A 439 12.85 -0.80 -19.95
CA ILE A 439 13.39 0.41 -19.34
C ILE A 439 12.60 1.59 -19.91
N GLU A 440 11.36 1.77 -19.47
CA GLU A 440 10.79 3.11 -19.38
C GLU A 440 11.60 3.78 -18.28
N HIS A 441 12.68 4.45 -18.67
CA HIS A 441 13.73 4.98 -17.80
C HIS A 441 13.16 5.65 -16.53
N ALA A 442 13.00 4.88 -15.45
CA ALA A 442 13.15 5.39 -14.11
C ALA A 442 14.66 5.32 -13.86
N PRO A 443 15.39 6.43 -13.92
CA PRO A 443 16.82 6.39 -13.63
C PRO A 443 17.02 5.88 -12.21
N ALA A 444 18.08 5.09 -11.98
CA ALA A 444 18.45 4.59 -10.66
C ALA A 444 19.39 5.57 -9.92
N GLY A 445 19.53 5.41 -8.60
CA GLY A 445 20.48 6.16 -7.78
C GLY A 445 20.21 7.67 -7.68
N LEU A 446 21.27 8.48 -7.80
CA LEU A 446 21.21 9.94 -7.65
C LEU A 446 20.34 10.59 -8.74
N VAL A 447 20.31 10.00 -9.93
CA VAL A 447 19.48 10.43 -11.07
C VAL A 447 18.00 10.06 -10.85
N ALA A 448 17.70 8.96 -10.14
CA ALA A 448 16.36 8.67 -9.61
C ALA A 448 15.88 9.78 -8.69
N GLY A 449 16.75 10.17 -7.74
CA GLY A 449 16.51 11.25 -6.80
C GLY A 449 16.22 12.56 -7.52
N PHE A 450 17.03 12.93 -8.52
CA PHE A 450 16.88 14.17 -9.27
C PHE A 450 15.63 14.18 -10.18
N SER A 451 15.35 13.07 -10.87
CA SER A 451 14.16 12.92 -11.73
C SER A 451 12.86 12.83 -10.93
N ALA A 452 12.93 12.35 -9.69
CA ALA A 452 11.84 12.40 -8.71
C ALA A 452 11.61 13.83 -8.16
N SER A 453 12.64 14.67 -8.16
CA SER A 453 12.65 16.01 -7.56
C SER A 453 11.99 17.07 -8.42
N PHE A 454 12.08 16.92 -9.75
CA PHE A 454 11.50 17.85 -10.70
C PHE A 454 10.57 17.09 -11.63
N PRO A 455 9.29 17.46 -11.74
CA PRO A 455 8.52 16.97 -12.85
C PRO A 455 9.16 17.51 -14.13
N ALA A 456 9.63 16.62 -15.01
CA ALA A 456 9.94 17.01 -16.38
C ALA A 456 8.71 17.73 -16.94
N LYS A 457 8.83 18.97 -17.42
CA LYS A 457 7.69 19.69 -18.01
C LYS A 457 7.14 18.82 -19.13
N GLY A 458 5.83 18.56 -19.09
CA GLY A 458 5.17 17.91 -20.21
C GLY A 458 5.16 18.81 -21.45
N GLY A 459 4.81 18.24 -22.59
CA GLY A 459 4.59 19.00 -23.82
C GLY A 459 3.36 19.92 -23.73
N ILE A 460 2.99 20.54 -24.83
CA ILE A 460 1.77 21.38 -24.89
C ILE A 460 0.56 20.54 -24.47
N GLY A 461 -0.11 20.94 -23.38
CA GLY A 461 -1.29 20.25 -22.83
C GLY A 461 -1.02 19.24 -21.72
N THR A 462 0.25 18.88 -21.43
CA THR A 462 0.61 18.04 -20.29
C THR A 462 1.50 18.81 -19.32
N MET A 463 1.13 18.81 -18.04
CA MET A 463 1.89 19.57 -17.03
C MET A 463 3.26 18.91 -16.77
N HIS A 464 3.33 17.58 -16.84
CA HIS A 464 4.51 16.77 -16.51
C HIS A 464 4.70 15.61 -17.52
N ALA A 465 5.94 15.14 -17.75
CA ALA A 465 6.23 13.92 -18.53
C ALA A 465 6.13 12.68 -17.62
N PRO A 466 5.59 11.54 -18.11
CA PRO A 466 5.39 10.33 -17.31
C PRO A 466 6.66 9.89 -16.59
N ASN A 467 6.59 9.85 -15.26
CA ASN A 467 7.71 9.41 -14.44
C ASN A 467 7.18 8.78 -13.15
N VAL A 468 7.29 7.46 -13.02
CA VAL A 468 6.83 6.70 -11.84
C VAL A 468 7.58 7.07 -10.55
N VAL A 469 8.77 7.67 -10.63
CA VAL A 469 9.43 8.22 -9.44
C VAL A 469 8.87 9.58 -9.03
N ASN A 470 7.99 10.22 -9.81
CA ASN A 470 7.32 11.46 -9.43
C ASN A 470 5.93 11.18 -8.80
N ARG A 471 5.63 11.83 -7.66
CA ARG A 471 4.38 11.69 -6.90
C ARG A 471 3.13 11.89 -7.75
N TYR A 472 3.18 12.80 -8.72
CA TYR A 472 2.04 13.05 -9.59
C TYR A 472 1.62 11.76 -10.32
N PHE A 473 2.57 11.10 -10.98
CA PHE A 473 2.29 9.86 -11.71
C PHE A 473 2.13 8.66 -10.79
N ARG A 474 2.92 8.55 -9.73
CA ARG A 474 2.78 7.45 -8.76
C ARG A 474 1.41 7.43 -8.09
N HIS A 475 0.88 8.60 -7.74
CA HIS A 475 -0.27 8.70 -6.82
C HIS A 475 -1.38 9.63 -7.32
N VAL A 476 -1.05 10.88 -7.66
CA VAL A 476 -2.06 11.91 -7.94
C VAL A 476 -2.97 11.51 -9.09
N VAL A 477 -2.41 11.05 -10.21
CA VAL A 477 -3.19 10.60 -11.38
C VAL A 477 -4.13 9.46 -11.02
N HIS A 478 -3.85 8.70 -9.95
CA HIS A 478 -4.67 7.59 -9.50
C HIS A 478 -5.66 7.95 -8.38
N CYS A 479 -5.54 9.10 -7.74
CA CYS A 479 -6.40 9.50 -6.61
C CYS A 479 -7.36 10.63 -7.00
N LYS A 480 -8.65 10.33 -7.12
CA LYS A 480 -9.71 11.31 -7.45
C LYS A 480 -9.69 12.49 -6.47
N GLY A 481 -9.49 12.22 -5.18
CA GLY A 481 -9.37 13.25 -4.14
C GLY A 481 -8.22 14.23 -4.38
N CYS A 482 -7.01 13.73 -4.65
CA CYS A 482 -5.83 14.57 -4.90
C CYS A 482 -5.98 15.37 -6.22
N ARG A 483 -6.52 14.76 -7.28
CA ARG A 483 -6.80 15.48 -8.54
C ARG A 483 -7.76 16.64 -8.33
N THR A 484 -8.85 16.42 -7.59
CA THR A 484 -9.85 17.46 -7.28
C THR A 484 -9.22 18.61 -6.50
N VAL A 485 -8.39 18.31 -5.51
CA VAL A 485 -7.70 19.31 -4.69
C VAL A 485 -6.75 20.16 -5.55
N ILE A 486 -5.96 19.54 -6.43
CA ILE A 486 -5.06 20.27 -7.34
C ILE A 486 -5.85 21.15 -8.30
N LYS A 487 -6.94 20.63 -8.90
CA LYS A 487 -7.81 21.43 -9.78
C LYS A 487 -8.38 22.65 -9.05
N ALA A 488 -8.82 22.48 -7.80
CA ALA A 488 -9.33 23.57 -6.98
C ALA A 488 -8.26 24.64 -6.69
N PHE A 489 -7.07 24.23 -6.23
CA PHE A 489 -5.97 25.19 -6.00
C PHE A 489 -5.49 25.86 -7.30
N GLN A 490 -5.52 25.18 -8.43
CA GLN A 490 -5.18 25.76 -9.73
C GLN A 490 -6.22 26.80 -10.16
N ALA A 491 -7.51 26.53 -9.97
CA ALA A 491 -8.58 27.49 -10.24
C ALA A 491 -8.44 28.75 -9.36
N TRP A 492 -8.21 28.57 -8.05
CA TRP A 492 -7.95 29.69 -7.13
C TRP A 492 -6.69 30.47 -7.50
N LYS A 493 -5.59 29.79 -7.84
CA LYS A 493 -4.36 30.42 -8.31
C LYS A 493 -4.61 31.31 -9.52
N ASN A 494 -5.35 30.80 -10.51
CA ASN A 494 -5.66 31.55 -11.74
C ASN A 494 -6.56 32.75 -11.44
N ALA A 495 -7.61 32.57 -10.64
CA ALA A 495 -8.52 33.64 -10.24
C ALA A 495 -7.81 34.76 -9.46
N LEU A 496 -6.98 34.39 -8.48
CA LEU A 496 -6.18 35.35 -7.70
C LEU A 496 -5.14 36.04 -8.56
N SER A 497 -4.53 35.35 -9.53
CA SER A 497 -3.58 35.95 -10.47
C SER A 497 -4.26 37.01 -11.35
N ALA A 498 -5.45 36.69 -11.90
CA ALA A 498 -6.25 37.64 -12.66
C ALA A 498 -6.67 38.84 -11.80
N THR A 499 -7.06 38.59 -10.55
CA THR A 499 -7.44 39.63 -9.57
C THR A 499 -6.26 40.55 -9.24
N THR A 500 -5.07 39.98 -9.00
CA THR A 500 -3.84 40.75 -8.79
C THR A 500 -3.54 41.66 -9.97
N ILE A 501 -3.60 41.15 -11.20
CA ILE A 501 -3.36 41.95 -12.41
C ILE A 501 -4.38 43.09 -12.49
N ALA A 502 -5.67 42.81 -12.32
CA ALA A 502 -6.73 43.83 -12.36
C ALA A 502 -6.54 44.92 -11.28
N LEU A 503 -6.18 44.54 -10.05
CA LEU A 503 -5.94 45.47 -8.96
C LEU A 503 -4.71 46.36 -9.21
N ILE A 504 -3.63 45.80 -9.77
CA ILE A 504 -2.44 46.57 -10.15
C ILE A 504 -2.78 47.55 -11.28
N THR A 505 -3.49 47.10 -12.31
CA THR A 505 -3.93 47.97 -13.41
C THR A 505 -4.81 49.11 -12.89
N LEU A 506 -5.77 48.82 -12.01
CA LEU A 506 -6.61 49.86 -11.41
C LEU A 506 -5.81 50.81 -10.53
N ALA A 507 -4.83 50.31 -9.76
CA ALA A 507 -3.96 51.14 -8.94
C ALA A 507 -3.14 52.13 -9.79
N ILE A 508 -2.71 51.72 -10.99
CA ILE A 508 -2.01 52.60 -11.94
C ILE A 508 -2.92 53.73 -12.43
N LEU A 509 -4.18 53.42 -12.74
CA LEU A 509 -5.15 54.35 -13.32
C LEU A 509 -5.73 55.35 -12.30
N VAL A 510 -5.84 54.95 -11.03
CA VAL A 510 -6.44 55.82 -10.00
C VAL A 510 -5.48 56.92 -9.55
N SER A 511 -5.97 58.16 -9.60
CA SER A 511 -5.22 59.38 -9.24
C SER A 511 -5.10 59.60 -7.73
N ALA A 512 -6.12 59.21 -6.97
CA ALA A 512 -6.18 59.42 -5.53
C ALA A 512 -5.23 58.47 -4.77
N ARG A 513 -4.28 59.04 -4.01
CA ARG A 513 -3.23 58.31 -3.30
C ARG A 513 -3.76 57.26 -2.32
N GLN A 514 -4.86 57.56 -1.62
CA GLN A 514 -5.52 56.65 -0.68
C GLN A 514 -6.03 55.37 -1.36
N TRP A 515 -6.70 55.50 -2.51
CA TRP A 515 -7.23 54.38 -3.27
C TRP A 515 -6.11 53.56 -3.93
N LYS A 516 -5.05 54.21 -4.41
CA LYS A 516 -3.85 53.53 -4.90
C LYS A 516 -3.22 52.64 -3.82
N ALA A 517 -3.08 53.15 -2.59
CA ALA A 517 -2.55 52.37 -1.48
C ALA A 517 -3.41 51.14 -1.15
N ILE A 518 -4.73 51.30 -1.06
CA ILE A 518 -5.66 50.18 -0.79
C ILE A 518 -5.56 49.11 -1.87
N LEU A 519 -5.58 49.50 -3.15
CA LEU A 519 -5.52 48.57 -4.27
C LEU A 519 -4.19 47.79 -4.31
N LEU A 520 -3.07 48.44 -3.98
CA LEU A 520 -1.76 47.77 -3.88
C LEU A 520 -1.72 46.79 -2.71
N VAL A 521 -2.31 47.12 -1.55
CA VAL A 521 -2.41 46.19 -0.42
C VAL A 521 -3.25 44.97 -0.79
N LEU A 522 -4.40 45.17 -1.44
CA LEU A 522 -5.24 44.06 -1.92
C LEU A 522 -4.52 43.20 -2.97
N ALA A 523 -3.76 43.83 -3.88
CA ALA A 523 -2.94 43.11 -4.86
C ALA A 523 -1.84 42.28 -4.19
N ALA A 524 -1.22 42.80 -3.12
CA ALA A 524 -0.22 42.07 -2.34
C ALA A 524 -0.84 40.86 -1.62
N VAL A 525 -2.01 41.03 -0.99
CA VAL A 525 -2.76 39.93 -0.35
C VAL A 525 -3.15 38.87 -1.38
N SER A 526 -3.67 39.27 -2.54
CA SER A 526 -4.01 38.37 -3.63
C SER A 526 -2.77 37.60 -4.14
N SER A 527 -1.63 38.28 -4.29
CA SER A 527 -0.35 37.68 -4.68
C SER A 527 0.17 36.68 -3.63
N ALA A 528 0.02 36.97 -2.34
CA ALA A 528 0.32 36.01 -1.27
C ALA A 528 -0.57 34.76 -1.36
N GLY A 529 -1.85 34.94 -1.73
CA GLY A 529 -2.77 33.84 -2.03
C GLY A 529 -2.33 32.99 -3.23
N VAL A 530 -1.84 33.61 -4.31
CA VAL A 530 -1.25 32.91 -5.48
C VAL A 530 -0.05 32.05 -5.05
N TYR A 531 0.82 32.60 -4.20
CA TYR A 531 1.97 31.88 -3.64
C TYR A 531 1.51 30.70 -2.77
N GLY A 532 0.52 30.91 -1.90
CA GLY A 532 -0.09 29.85 -1.07
C GLY A 532 -0.66 28.71 -1.92
N CYS A 533 -1.43 29.02 -2.96
CA CYS A 533 -1.98 28.02 -3.88
C CYS A 533 -0.87 27.27 -4.62
N SER A 534 0.16 27.98 -5.09
CA SER A 534 1.31 27.36 -5.78
C SER A 534 2.08 26.41 -4.86
N THR A 535 2.25 26.79 -3.59
CA THR A 535 2.88 25.95 -2.57
C THR A 535 2.04 24.70 -2.29
N ALA A 536 0.71 24.84 -2.14
CA ALA A 536 -0.18 23.71 -1.95
C ALA A 536 -0.17 22.73 -3.13
N ILE A 537 -0.15 23.24 -4.37
CA ILE A 537 -0.01 22.40 -5.57
C ILE A 537 1.33 21.66 -5.52
N ALA A 538 2.45 22.38 -5.34
CA ALA A 538 3.77 21.76 -5.26
C ALA A 538 3.83 20.68 -4.18
N MET A 539 3.34 20.96 -2.97
CA MET A 539 3.27 19.98 -1.88
C MET A 539 2.54 18.68 -2.24
N ASN A 540 1.57 18.73 -3.14
CA ASN A 540 0.78 17.57 -3.58
C ASN A 540 1.35 16.89 -4.83
N THR A 541 2.19 17.57 -5.62
CA THR A 541 2.70 17.04 -6.90
C THR A 541 4.19 16.73 -6.90
N THR A 542 4.97 17.27 -5.97
CA THR A 542 6.42 17.04 -5.88
C THR A 542 6.75 16.04 -4.78
N ASN A 543 7.84 15.31 -4.98
CA ASN A 543 8.34 14.38 -3.97
C ASN A 543 8.97 15.13 -2.81
N PHE A 544 8.83 14.54 -1.63
CA PHE A 544 9.69 14.80 -0.51
C PHE A 544 11.07 14.20 -0.76
N ILE A 545 12.10 15.03 -0.64
CA ILE A 545 13.50 14.61 -0.69
C ILE A 545 14.09 14.84 0.69
N ARG A 546 14.71 13.80 1.25
CA ARG A 546 15.42 13.87 2.53
C ARG A 546 16.44 15.02 2.48
N THR A 547 16.50 15.80 3.54
CA THR A 547 17.34 17.02 3.61
C THR A 547 18.80 16.75 3.32
N HIS A 548 19.37 15.65 3.83
CA HIS A 548 20.76 15.25 3.56
C HIS A 548 21.02 14.77 2.12
N ARG A 549 19.98 14.61 1.30
CA ARG A 549 20.08 14.27 -0.14
C ARG A 549 19.77 15.46 -1.06
N ARG A 550 19.49 16.64 -0.52
CA ARG A 550 19.37 17.88 -1.29
C ARG A 550 20.79 18.38 -1.57
N LEU A 551 21.43 17.82 -2.60
CA LEU A 551 22.70 18.32 -3.13
C LEU A 551 22.43 19.44 -4.13
#